data_AF-A0A0D2BF61-F1
#
_entry.id   AF-A0A0D2BF61-F1
#
_cell.length_a   1.000
_cell.length_b   1.000
_cell.length_c   1.000
_cell.angle_alpha   90.00
_cell.angle_beta   90.00
_cell.angle_gamma   90.00
#
_symmetry.space_group_name_H-M   'P 1'
#
loop_
_entity.id
_entity.type
_entity.pdbx_description
1 polymer ?
#
loop_
_entity_poly.entity_id
_entity_poly.type
_entity_poly.pdbx_seq_one_letter_code
_entity_poly.pdbx_strand_id
1 'polypeptide(L)'
;MASANVLLPASSFSPAVSVSNLKRKRPVSESPEQLSIMSPKQPEHMAFDPSKHLAFTPPQKVWSMEEIGMADKGVSPNAVSEPFPLFTEEAVHQMRAEVLSEPVWKNCQYKSNIAHCQLRGFAPDYAPFVYDIWRSPEVLSIVSKIAGVDLVPVMDFEIAHMNISIKSKEEQEAVKQALQEKEYRDADEGVSGCPFEDETPIVDWHTDSYPFVCVTMLSDCTNMIGGETALRKGDGEIMKVRGPGMGHAVVLQGRYIEHQALRTLGGTERITMVTSFRPKSAFLKDDTVLTTVRSVSDLSELYSQYAEYRLEMLEERIRAQLKEIRDRKRARRAFDTAKAKVFINEQKNFLDSMLREMVDEDLVTAGYTDDSHLLSDELKAEGHKKALYHAKDAA
;
A
#
# COMPACT_ATOMS: atom_id res chain seq x y z
N MET A 1 26.65 33.57 -41.19
CA MET A 1 25.87 34.71 -41.73
C MET A 1 24.50 34.19 -42.12
N ALA A 2 23.47 34.64 -41.39
CA ALA A 2 22.03 34.72 -41.67
C ALA A 2 21.28 33.44 -42.12
N SER A 3 20.04 33.17 -41.72
CA SER A 3 19.22 33.58 -40.57
C SER A 3 18.02 32.63 -40.54
N ALA A 4 17.49 32.36 -39.35
CA ALA A 4 16.31 31.53 -39.10
C ALA A 4 15.02 32.18 -39.63
N ASN A 5 14.00 31.37 -39.88
CA ASN A 5 12.61 31.72 -39.63
C ASN A 5 11.80 30.46 -39.27
N VAL A 6 11.35 30.44 -38.02
CA VAL A 6 10.43 29.47 -37.41
C VAL A 6 9.04 30.10 -37.47
N LEU A 7 8.06 29.38 -38.01
CA LEU A 7 6.64 29.72 -37.83
C LEU A 7 6.14 29.06 -36.54
N LEU A 8 5.75 29.88 -35.57
CA LEU A 8 4.94 29.49 -34.41
C LEU A 8 3.45 29.71 -34.73
N PRO A 9 2.52 28.86 -34.25
CA PRO A 9 1.11 29.22 -34.19
C PRO A 9 0.82 30.09 -32.96
N ALA A 10 -0.09 31.04 -33.16
CA ALA A 10 -0.50 32.04 -32.17
C ALA A 10 -1.25 31.42 -30.98
N SER A 11 -0.78 31.69 -29.77
CA SER A 11 -1.49 31.48 -28.51
C SER A 11 -2.36 32.70 -28.20
N SER A 12 -3.68 32.54 -28.17
CA SER A 12 -4.59 33.51 -27.57
C SER A 12 -4.63 33.29 -26.05
N PHE A 13 -3.93 34.15 -25.30
CA PHE A 13 -4.08 34.26 -23.85
C PHE A 13 -5.37 35.01 -23.51
N SER A 14 -6.27 34.37 -22.76
CA SER A 14 -7.34 35.03 -22.01
C SER A 14 -6.86 35.24 -20.55
N PRO A 15 -7.22 36.36 -19.89
CA PRO A 15 -6.65 36.69 -18.59
C PRO A 15 -7.23 35.83 -17.46
N ALA A 16 -6.37 35.60 -16.47
CA ALA A 16 -6.59 34.75 -15.30
C ALA A 16 -7.86 35.14 -14.51
N VAL A 17 -8.72 34.16 -14.28
CA VAL A 17 -9.71 34.20 -13.19
C VAL A 17 -8.97 33.75 -11.93
N SER A 18 -8.86 34.65 -10.96
CA SER A 18 -8.32 34.36 -9.64
C SER A 18 -9.24 33.36 -8.92
N VAL A 19 -8.87 32.08 -8.94
CA VAL A 19 -9.50 31.07 -8.08
C VAL A 19 -8.86 31.23 -6.71
N SER A 20 -9.60 31.84 -5.79
CA SER A 20 -9.25 31.89 -4.38
C SER A 20 -9.15 30.46 -3.85
N ASN A 21 -8.02 30.13 -3.23
CA ASN A 21 -7.80 28.89 -2.47
C ASN A 21 -8.77 28.83 -1.28
N LEU A 22 -10.00 28.40 -1.54
CA LEU A 22 -10.93 27.98 -0.50
C LEU A 22 -10.48 26.60 -0.04
N LYS A 23 -9.66 26.58 1.01
CA LYS A 23 -9.44 25.38 1.83
C LYS A 23 -10.81 24.86 2.26
N ARG A 24 -11.30 23.82 1.57
CA ARG A 24 -12.52 23.11 1.93
C ARG A 24 -12.29 22.49 3.31
N LYS A 25 -12.89 23.08 4.35
CA LYS A 25 -12.90 22.48 5.70
C LYS A 25 -13.62 21.13 5.58
N ARG A 26 -12.86 20.04 5.73
CA ARG A 26 -13.39 18.68 5.83
C ARG A 26 -14.17 18.54 7.15
N PRO A 27 -15.28 17.78 7.17
CA PRO A 27 -16.02 17.53 8.40
C PRO A 27 -15.14 16.78 9.42
N VAL A 28 -15.22 17.21 10.68
CA VAL A 28 -14.45 16.66 11.80
C VAL A 28 -15.10 15.34 12.21
N SER A 29 -14.44 14.21 11.96
CA SER A 29 -14.78 12.94 12.62
C SER A 29 -14.10 12.89 13.98
N GLU A 30 -14.89 12.73 15.04
CA GLU A 30 -14.37 12.51 16.38
C GLU A 30 -13.69 11.14 16.47
N SER A 31 -12.54 11.06 17.14
CA SER A 31 -11.89 9.80 17.48
C SER A 31 -12.83 8.98 18.37
N PRO A 32 -13.04 7.67 18.13
CA PRO A 32 -13.78 6.82 19.06
C PRO A 32 -13.26 6.98 20.49
N GLU A 33 -14.16 7.15 21.48
CA GLU A 33 -13.79 7.39 22.89
C GLU A 33 -12.81 6.32 23.44
N GLN A 34 -12.86 5.11 22.90
CA GLN A 34 -11.96 4.00 23.25
C GLN A 34 -10.49 4.24 22.84
N LEU A 35 -10.22 4.98 21.77
CA LEU A 35 -8.86 5.33 21.32
C LEU A 35 -8.28 6.51 22.09
N SER A 36 -9.13 7.44 22.52
CA SER A 36 -8.72 8.61 23.33
C SER A 36 -8.11 8.20 24.68
N ILE A 37 -8.46 7.02 25.19
CA ILE A 37 -7.88 6.43 26.40
C ILE A 37 -6.48 5.84 26.14
N MET A 38 -6.15 5.50 24.89
CA MET A 38 -4.91 4.80 24.50
C MET A 38 -3.85 5.72 23.88
N SER A 39 -4.19 6.96 23.56
CA SER A 39 -3.31 7.88 22.85
C SER A 39 -2.79 9.02 23.74
N PRO A 40 -1.47 9.20 23.88
CA PRO A 40 -0.94 10.39 24.53
C PRO A 40 -1.28 11.64 23.70
N LYS A 41 -1.65 12.75 24.37
CA LYS A 41 -1.91 14.04 23.71
C LYS A 41 -0.73 14.52 22.85
N GLN A 42 0.49 14.18 23.28
CA GLN A 42 1.71 14.24 22.49
C GLN A 42 2.59 13.03 22.85
N PRO A 43 3.06 12.25 21.88
CA PRO A 43 4.01 11.17 22.13
C PRO A 43 5.34 11.77 22.65
N GLU A 44 5.99 11.05 23.57
CA GLU A 44 7.37 11.40 23.93
C GLU A 44 8.28 11.18 22.71
N HIS A 45 9.19 12.13 22.49
CA HIS A 45 10.12 12.03 21.37
C HIS A 45 11.19 10.97 21.66
N MET A 46 11.21 9.91 20.86
CA MET A 46 12.23 8.86 20.89
C MET A 46 12.93 8.82 19.53
N ALA A 47 14.26 8.83 19.52
CA ALA A 47 15.04 8.65 18.30
C ALA A 47 15.12 7.17 17.95
N PHE A 48 15.03 6.82 16.66
CA PHE A 48 15.20 5.44 16.22
C PHE A 48 16.66 4.96 16.36
N ASP A 49 16.86 3.89 17.13
CA ASP A 49 18.11 3.14 17.28
C ASP A 49 17.92 1.69 16.78
N PRO A 50 18.55 1.30 15.64
CA PRO A 50 18.43 -0.06 15.11
C PRO A 50 18.80 -1.17 16.10
N SER A 51 19.74 -0.91 17.01
CA SER A 51 20.23 -1.91 17.96
C SER A 51 19.24 -2.21 19.09
N LYS A 52 18.30 -1.29 19.35
CA LYS A 52 17.26 -1.41 20.38
C LYS A 52 15.90 -1.75 19.81
N HIS A 53 15.60 -1.24 18.63
CA HIS A 53 14.25 -1.26 18.07
C HIS A 53 14.03 -2.37 17.06
N LEU A 54 15.09 -3.01 16.55
CA LEU A 54 14.97 -4.17 15.67
C LEU A 54 15.08 -5.47 16.45
N ALA A 55 14.15 -6.39 16.18
CA ALA A 55 14.13 -7.76 16.70
C ALA A 55 14.22 -8.78 15.56
N PHE A 56 14.90 -8.42 14.47
CA PHE A 56 14.84 -9.17 13.22
C PHE A 56 15.26 -10.63 13.37
N THR A 57 14.35 -11.53 13.02
CA THR A 57 14.63 -12.94 12.75
C THR A 57 14.11 -13.26 11.35
N PRO A 58 14.86 -13.97 10.48
CA PRO A 58 14.38 -14.27 9.13
C PRO A 58 13.09 -15.10 9.14
N PRO A 59 12.20 -14.92 8.14
CA PRO A 59 11.00 -15.75 8.00
C PRO A 59 11.37 -17.22 7.80
N GLN A 60 10.53 -18.13 8.30
CA GLN A 60 10.74 -19.58 8.12
C GLN A 60 10.64 -19.98 6.65
N LYS A 61 9.72 -19.36 5.91
CA LYS A 61 9.59 -19.54 4.46
C LYS A 61 9.34 -18.20 3.75
N VAL A 62 9.92 -18.08 2.56
CA VAL A 62 9.53 -17.10 1.55
C VAL A 62 9.05 -17.88 0.34
N TRP A 63 7.78 -17.71 -0.03
CA TRP A 63 7.19 -18.31 -1.21
C TRP A 63 7.63 -17.53 -2.44
N SER A 64 7.99 -18.24 -3.49
CA SER A 64 8.34 -17.67 -4.79
C SER A 64 7.11 -17.42 -5.66
N MET A 65 7.23 -16.52 -6.64
CA MET A 65 6.24 -16.31 -7.69
C MET A 65 5.99 -17.60 -8.48
N GLU A 66 7.02 -18.43 -8.67
CA GLU A 66 6.89 -19.73 -9.33
C GLU A 66 6.03 -20.72 -8.52
N GLU A 67 6.28 -20.86 -7.20
CA GLU A 67 5.51 -21.75 -6.32
C GLU A 67 4.02 -21.39 -6.25
N ILE A 68 3.67 -20.12 -6.44
CA ILE A 68 2.26 -19.68 -6.48
C ILE A 68 1.67 -19.64 -7.90
N GLY A 69 2.40 -20.15 -8.91
CA GLY A 69 1.92 -20.21 -10.30
C GLY A 69 1.90 -18.87 -11.04
N MET A 70 2.78 -17.94 -10.67
CA MET A 70 2.85 -16.56 -11.18
C MET A 70 4.26 -16.13 -11.64
N ALA A 71 5.12 -17.06 -12.05
CA ALA A 71 6.55 -16.83 -12.34
C ALA A 71 6.85 -15.57 -13.19
N ASP A 72 6.03 -15.26 -14.21
CA ASP A 72 6.27 -14.16 -15.15
C ASP A 72 5.52 -12.85 -14.83
N LYS A 73 4.82 -12.76 -13.69
CA LYS A 73 3.98 -11.59 -13.37
C LYS A 73 4.69 -10.51 -12.56
N GLY A 74 5.57 -10.91 -11.64
CA GLY A 74 6.20 -10.02 -10.65
C GLY A 74 7.45 -9.29 -11.16
N VAL A 75 8.08 -8.54 -10.24
CA VAL A 75 9.36 -7.84 -10.48
C VAL A 75 10.52 -8.45 -9.70
N SER A 76 10.22 -9.40 -8.82
CA SER A 76 11.16 -10.23 -8.09
C SER A 76 10.71 -11.70 -8.11
N PRO A 77 11.63 -12.67 -7.98
CA PRO A 77 11.26 -14.08 -7.78
C PRO A 77 10.45 -14.34 -6.50
N ASN A 78 10.52 -13.50 -5.46
CA ASN A 78 9.87 -13.77 -4.17
C ASN A 78 8.47 -13.16 -4.12
N ALA A 79 7.43 -13.98 -3.92
CA ALA A 79 6.04 -13.55 -3.86
C ALA A 79 5.67 -12.95 -2.49
N VAL A 80 5.84 -13.74 -1.44
CA VAL A 80 5.38 -13.41 -0.08
C VAL A 80 6.23 -14.13 0.96
N SER A 81 6.48 -13.48 2.09
CA SER A 81 7.11 -14.11 3.26
C SER A 81 6.07 -14.60 4.26
N GLU A 82 6.40 -15.68 4.98
CA GLU A 82 5.72 -15.94 6.25
C GLU A 82 6.04 -14.81 7.26
N PRO A 83 5.16 -14.56 8.26
CA PRO A 83 5.41 -13.56 9.27
C PRO A 83 6.75 -13.75 9.96
N PHE A 84 7.46 -12.65 10.17
CA PHE A 84 8.75 -12.67 10.85
C PHE A 84 8.87 -11.52 11.86
N PRO A 85 9.50 -11.73 13.02
CA PRO A 85 9.78 -10.65 13.97
C PRO A 85 10.64 -9.59 13.30
N LEU A 86 10.24 -8.33 13.35
CA LEU A 86 11.00 -7.20 12.80
C LEU A 86 11.31 -6.15 13.87
N PHE A 87 10.31 -5.78 14.67
CA PHE A 87 10.43 -4.73 15.67
C PHE A 87 10.28 -5.25 17.10
N THR A 88 10.98 -4.63 18.04
CA THR A 88 10.78 -4.89 19.48
C THR A 88 9.44 -4.31 19.95
N GLU A 89 8.97 -4.80 21.09
CA GLU A 89 7.77 -4.27 21.74
C GLU A 89 7.89 -2.78 22.10
N GLU A 90 9.08 -2.32 22.50
CA GLU A 90 9.37 -0.88 22.72
C GLU A 90 9.14 -0.06 21.45
N ALA A 91 9.65 -0.53 20.31
CA ALA A 91 9.45 0.14 19.03
C ALA A 91 7.98 0.18 18.63
N VAL A 92 7.24 -0.92 18.82
CA VAL A 92 5.80 -0.97 18.53
C VAL A 92 5.03 0.01 19.40
N HIS A 93 5.34 0.11 20.69
CA HIS A 93 4.71 1.09 21.57
C HIS A 93 4.96 2.53 21.13
N GLN A 94 6.19 2.85 20.74
CA GLN A 94 6.52 4.17 20.21
C GLN A 94 5.79 4.47 18.90
N MET A 95 5.76 3.50 17.97
CA MET A 95 4.99 3.62 16.72
C MET A 95 3.52 3.93 17.03
N ARG A 96 2.89 3.15 17.92
CA ARG A 96 1.50 3.35 18.34
C ARG A 96 1.28 4.74 18.92
N ALA A 97 2.19 5.23 19.77
CA ALA A 97 2.10 6.55 20.37
C ALA A 97 2.10 7.67 19.32
N GLU A 98 2.89 7.55 18.26
CA GLU A 98 2.92 8.52 17.16
C GLU A 98 1.69 8.40 16.24
N VAL A 99 1.42 7.20 15.70
CA VAL A 99 0.39 7.01 14.68
C VAL A 99 -1.03 7.18 15.22
N LEU A 100 -1.24 6.97 16.53
CA LEU A 100 -2.53 7.16 17.17
C LEU A 100 -2.67 8.52 17.87
N SER A 101 -1.71 9.43 17.71
CA SER A 101 -1.78 10.77 18.30
C SER A 101 -2.95 11.58 17.74
N GLU A 102 -3.48 12.51 18.54
CA GLU A 102 -4.62 13.36 18.17
C GLU A 102 -4.40 14.13 16.84
N PRO A 103 -3.21 14.71 16.56
CA PRO A 103 -2.96 15.39 15.29
C PRO A 103 -3.09 14.48 14.07
N VAL A 104 -2.65 13.21 14.15
CA VAL A 104 -2.75 12.26 13.05
C VAL A 104 -4.21 11.93 12.77
N TRP A 105 -4.98 11.57 13.79
CA TRP A 105 -6.40 11.25 13.64
C TRP A 105 -7.21 12.40 13.04
N LYS A 106 -6.91 13.62 13.45
CA LYS A 106 -7.65 14.81 13.01
C LYS A 106 -7.36 15.21 11.58
N ASN A 107 -6.12 15.04 11.12
CA ASN A 107 -5.67 15.61 9.85
C ASN A 107 -5.49 14.57 8.74
N CYS A 108 -5.33 13.29 9.10
CA CYS A 108 -4.82 12.26 8.19
C CYS A 108 -5.79 11.06 8.02
N GLN A 109 -7.05 11.18 8.47
CA GLN A 109 -8.03 10.10 8.38
C GLN A 109 -8.79 10.06 7.04
N TYR A 110 -8.90 8.86 6.48
CA TYR A 110 -9.58 8.55 5.23
C TYR A 110 -10.42 7.27 5.35
N LYS A 111 -11.41 7.10 4.46
CA LYS A 111 -12.30 5.93 4.39
C LYS A 111 -12.65 5.64 2.93
N SER A 112 -12.88 4.37 2.58
CA SER A 112 -13.37 3.96 1.27
C SER A 112 -14.35 2.78 1.32
N ASN A 113 -14.89 2.40 0.16
CA ASN A 113 -15.70 1.19 -0.03
C ASN A 113 -14.93 -0.12 0.24
N ILE A 114 -13.59 -0.11 0.27
CA ILE A 114 -12.76 -1.29 0.54
C ILE A 114 -12.06 -1.25 1.91
N ALA A 115 -12.02 -0.09 2.59
CA ALA A 115 -11.39 0.07 3.90
C ALA A 115 -12.13 1.10 4.79
N HIS A 116 -12.59 0.67 5.96
CA HIS A 116 -13.44 1.47 6.84
C HIS A 116 -12.74 2.63 7.56
N CYS A 117 -11.44 2.53 7.82
CA CYS A 117 -10.66 3.57 8.49
C CYS A 117 -9.17 3.43 8.15
N GLN A 118 -8.63 4.43 7.47
CA GLN A 118 -7.22 4.53 7.12
C GLN A 118 -6.61 5.83 7.66
N LEU A 119 -5.34 5.78 8.06
CA LEU A 119 -4.53 6.97 8.34
C LEU A 119 -3.37 7.01 7.33
N ARG A 120 -3.16 8.14 6.64
CA ARG A 120 -2.17 8.24 5.54
C ARG A 120 -1.47 9.60 5.51
N GLY A 121 -0.26 9.64 4.95
CA GLY A 121 0.47 10.89 4.71
C GLY A 121 0.92 11.64 5.97
N PHE A 122 1.01 10.97 7.11
CA PHE A 122 1.30 11.62 8.39
C PHE A 122 2.76 11.51 8.82
N ALA A 123 3.52 10.55 8.28
CA ALA A 123 4.83 10.17 8.83
C ALA A 123 5.83 11.33 8.91
N PRO A 124 6.03 12.15 7.86
CA PRO A 124 7.01 13.24 7.89
C PRO A 124 6.70 14.32 8.93
N ASP A 125 5.41 14.59 9.19
CA ASP A 125 4.97 15.73 9.99
C ASP A 125 4.67 15.37 11.45
N TYR A 126 4.23 14.13 11.70
CA TYR A 126 3.65 13.73 12.98
C TYR A 126 4.28 12.49 13.62
N ALA A 127 5.10 11.74 12.88
CA ALA A 127 5.64 10.48 13.35
C ALA A 127 7.14 10.33 13.00
N PRO A 128 8.03 11.14 13.61
CA PRO A 128 9.46 11.13 13.29
C PRO A 128 10.12 9.77 13.55
N PHE A 129 9.75 9.04 14.61
CA PHE A 129 10.27 7.70 14.85
C PHE A 129 9.86 6.74 13.73
N VAL A 130 8.59 6.77 13.32
CA VAL A 130 8.06 5.95 12.21
C VAL A 130 8.69 6.34 10.88
N TYR A 131 8.95 7.63 10.66
CA TYR A 131 9.60 8.11 9.45
C TYR A 131 11.04 7.61 9.37
N ASP A 132 11.83 7.77 10.43
CA ASP A 132 13.23 7.38 10.49
C ASP A 132 13.41 5.86 10.35
N ILE A 133 12.56 5.06 11.01
CA ILE A 133 12.67 3.60 10.97
C ILE A 133 12.44 3.03 9.57
N TRP A 134 11.50 3.57 8.80
CA TRP A 134 11.23 3.09 7.45
C TRP A 134 12.20 3.64 6.40
N ARG A 135 13.03 4.63 6.75
CA ARG A 135 14.15 5.11 5.93
C ARG A 135 15.51 4.56 6.36
N SER A 136 15.58 3.83 7.46
CA SER A 136 16.81 3.25 7.99
C SER A 136 17.45 2.25 7.01
N PRO A 137 18.77 2.35 6.75
CA PRO A 137 19.49 1.38 5.94
C PRO A 137 19.35 -0.07 6.44
N GLU A 138 19.26 -0.27 7.75
CA GLU A 138 19.10 -1.58 8.38
C GLU A 138 17.75 -2.22 8.02
N VAL A 139 16.65 -1.46 8.16
CA VAL A 139 15.31 -1.93 7.79
C VAL A 139 15.21 -2.17 6.29
N LEU A 140 15.71 -1.23 5.47
CA LEU A 140 15.70 -1.37 4.01
C LEU A 140 16.50 -2.58 3.54
N SER A 141 17.63 -2.88 4.18
CA SER A 141 18.43 -4.07 3.88
C SER A 141 17.67 -5.37 4.17
N ILE A 142 16.98 -5.44 5.32
CA ILE A 142 16.16 -6.60 5.69
C ILE A 142 15.01 -6.81 4.69
N VAL A 143 14.22 -5.76 4.43
CA VAL A 143 13.06 -5.83 3.54
C VAL A 143 13.50 -6.16 2.11
N SER A 144 14.58 -5.55 1.62
CA SER A 144 15.14 -5.85 0.28
C SER A 144 15.59 -7.31 0.15
N LYS A 145 16.26 -7.85 1.20
CA LYS A 145 16.73 -9.23 1.20
C LYS A 145 15.55 -10.22 1.13
N ILE A 146 14.48 -9.96 1.88
CA ILE A 146 13.28 -10.81 1.86
C ILE A 146 12.53 -10.65 0.54
N ALA A 147 12.45 -9.42 0.02
CA ALA A 147 11.83 -9.13 -1.27
C ALA A 147 12.60 -9.72 -2.45
N GLY A 148 13.89 -10.04 -2.32
CA GLY A 148 14.71 -10.58 -3.41
C GLY A 148 15.20 -9.52 -4.41
N VAL A 149 15.03 -8.24 -4.09
CA VAL A 149 15.44 -7.10 -4.93
C VAL A 149 15.69 -5.89 -4.02
N ASP A 150 16.59 -4.99 -4.40
CA ASP A 150 16.83 -3.75 -3.65
C ASP A 150 15.60 -2.83 -3.70
N LEU A 151 15.09 -2.46 -2.53
CA LEU A 151 13.89 -1.66 -2.36
C LEU A 151 14.18 -0.31 -1.69
N VAL A 152 13.34 0.66 -2.00
CA VAL A 152 13.21 1.95 -1.29
C VAL A 152 11.72 2.24 -1.07
N PRO A 153 11.34 2.99 -0.02
CA PRO A 153 9.98 3.46 0.15
C PRO A 153 9.55 4.17 -1.13
N VAL A 154 8.33 3.92 -1.60
CA VAL A 154 7.88 4.48 -2.88
C VAL A 154 7.86 6.01 -2.84
N MET A 155 7.32 6.55 -1.76
CA MET A 155 7.28 7.97 -1.44
C MET A 155 6.89 8.17 0.02
N ASP A 156 7.15 9.36 0.56
CA ASP A 156 6.92 9.68 1.97
C ASP A 156 5.44 9.56 2.37
N PHE A 157 4.53 9.87 1.44
CA PHE A 157 3.09 9.75 1.67
C PHE A 157 2.63 8.31 1.95
N GLU A 158 3.41 7.31 1.51
CA GLU A 158 3.13 5.87 1.67
C GLU A 158 3.95 5.20 2.76
N ILE A 159 4.71 5.99 3.53
CA ILE A 159 5.34 5.48 4.73
C ILE A 159 4.26 5.27 5.79
N ALA A 160 4.15 4.03 6.24
CA ALA A 160 3.31 3.63 7.36
C ALA A 160 1.83 4.04 7.25
N HIS A 161 1.16 3.76 6.13
CA HIS A 161 -0.29 3.90 6.14
C HIS A 161 -0.92 2.91 7.13
N MET A 162 -1.90 3.36 7.91
CA MET A 162 -2.59 2.53 8.90
C MET A 162 -3.88 1.98 8.34
N ASN A 163 -4.16 0.71 8.60
CA ASN A 163 -5.52 0.15 8.54
C ASN A 163 -5.97 -0.15 9.96
N ILE A 164 -7.07 0.47 10.39
CA ILE A 164 -7.58 0.39 11.76
C ILE A 164 -8.97 -0.22 11.77
N SER A 165 -9.12 -1.32 12.49
CA SER A 165 -10.41 -1.93 12.81
C SER A 165 -10.55 -1.98 14.33
N ILE A 166 -11.63 -1.40 14.85
CA ILE A 166 -11.96 -1.42 16.28
C ILE A 166 -13.33 -2.02 16.41
N LYS A 167 -13.48 -2.96 17.34
CA LYS A 167 -14.76 -3.60 17.59
C LYS A 167 -15.43 -3.00 18.81
N SER A 168 -16.71 -2.69 18.70
CA SER A 168 -17.50 -2.31 19.87
C SER A 168 -17.62 -3.49 20.85
N LYS A 169 -17.98 -3.20 22.11
CA LYS A 169 -18.25 -4.27 23.08
C LYS A 169 -19.43 -5.13 22.63
N GLU A 170 -20.47 -4.55 22.03
CA GLU A 170 -21.61 -5.33 21.52
C GLU A 170 -21.20 -6.24 20.36
N GLU A 171 -20.36 -5.76 19.44
CA GLU A 171 -19.84 -6.58 18.32
C GLU A 171 -18.97 -7.74 18.82
N GLN A 172 -18.17 -7.52 19.86
CA GLN A 172 -17.38 -8.58 20.48
C GLN A 172 -18.27 -9.62 21.16
N GLU A 173 -19.31 -9.19 21.87
CA GLU A 173 -20.27 -10.08 22.54
C GLU A 173 -21.07 -10.89 21.52
N ALA A 174 -21.54 -10.26 20.45
CA ALA A 174 -22.29 -10.92 19.37
C ALA A 174 -21.43 -11.98 18.67
N VAL A 175 -20.17 -11.67 18.37
CA VAL A 175 -19.22 -12.62 17.79
C VAL A 175 -18.95 -13.78 18.75
N LYS A 176 -18.76 -13.52 20.05
CA LYS A 176 -18.56 -14.58 21.06
C LYS A 176 -19.79 -15.48 21.21
N GLN A 177 -20.99 -14.89 21.23
CA GLN A 177 -22.25 -15.65 21.28
C GLN A 177 -22.44 -16.52 20.05
N ALA A 178 -22.17 -15.98 18.86
CA ALA A 178 -22.23 -16.76 17.62
C ALA A 178 -21.22 -17.93 17.60
N LEU A 179 -20.02 -17.74 18.18
CA LEU A 179 -19.02 -18.81 18.32
C LEU A 179 -19.46 -19.89 19.31
N GLN A 180 -19.98 -19.51 20.48
CA GLN A 180 -20.50 -20.46 21.46
C GLN A 180 -21.67 -21.26 20.89
N GLU A 181 -22.65 -20.60 20.25
CA GLU A 181 -23.80 -21.28 19.63
C GLU A 181 -23.36 -22.29 18.55
N LYS A 182 -22.24 -22.04 17.87
CA LYS A 182 -21.72 -22.91 16.83
C LYS A 182 -20.86 -24.05 17.37
N GLU A 183 -20.04 -23.84 18.40
CA GLU A 183 -19.39 -24.93 19.13
C GLU A 183 -20.43 -25.94 19.68
N TYR A 184 -21.57 -25.43 20.15
CA TYR A 184 -22.70 -26.26 20.56
C TYR A 184 -23.35 -27.03 19.39
N ARG A 185 -23.36 -26.50 18.16
CA ARG A 185 -23.88 -27.19 16.96
C ARG A 185 -22.89 -28.18 16.36
N ASP A 186 -21.61 -27.83 16.26
CA ASP A 186 -20.55 -28.67 15.68
C ASP A 186 -20.27 -29.90 16.56
N ALA A 187 -20.47 -29.77 17.88
CA ALA A 187 -20.42 -30.89 18.82
C ALA A 187 -21.56 -31.91 18.63
N ASP A 188 -22.67 -31.53 17.99
CA ASP A 188 -23.85 -32.38 17.76
C ASP A 188 -23.83 -33.03 16.36
N GLU A 189 -23.20 -32.39 15.35
CA GLU A 189 -23.22 -32.89 13.95
C GLU A 189 -21.89 -33.46 13.41
N GLY A 190 -20.78 -33.44 14.16
CA GLY A 190 -19.55 -34.16 13.79
C GLY A 190 -18.90 -33.71 12.47
N VAL A 191 -19.22 -32.51 11.98
CA VAL A 191 -18.63 -31.93 10.78
C VAL A 191 -17.34 -31.20 11.17
N SER A 192 -16.19 -31.86 10.96
CA SER A 192 -14.88 -31.24 11.11
C SER A 192 -14.57 -30.35 9.90
N GLY A 193 -14.92 -29.07 10.00
CA GLY A 193 -14.46 -28.02 9.11
C GLY A 193 -14.36 -26.72 9.92
N CYS A 194 -13.22 -26.02 9.86
CA CYS A 194 -13.05 -24.74 10.54
C CYS A 194 -14.06 -23.72 9.97
N PRO A 195 -15.11 -23.29 10.69
CA PRO A 195 -16.31 -22.79 10.04
C PRO A 195 -16.54 -21.32 10.37
N PHE A 196 -15.70 -20.43 9.83
CA PHE A 196 -16.02 -19.00 9.79
C PHE A 196 -15.60 -18.42 8.44
N GLU A 197 -16.44 -18.63 7.43
CA GLU A 197 -16.59 -17.70 6.30
C GLU A 197 -17.48 -16.55 6.79
N ASP A 198 -16.95 -15.64 7.60
CA ASP A 198 -17.63 -14.35 7.85
C ASP A 198 -17.47 -13.52 6.57
N GLU A 199 -18.58 -13.17 5.91
CA GLU A 199 -18.63 -12.65 4.54
C GLU A 199 -18.00 -11.25 4.35
N THR A 200 -17.59 -10.56 5.43
CA THR A 200 -17.03 -9.21 5.37
C THR A 200 -15.56 -9.15 5.82
N PRO A 201 -14.61 -9.08 4.88
CA PRO A 201 -13.18 -8.92 5.15
C PRO A 201 -12.86 -7.54 5.74
N ILE A 202 -11.68 -7.38 6.34
CA ILE A 202 -11.21 -6.06 6.82
C ILE A 202 -10.79 -5.17 5.65
N VAL A 203 -10.15 -5.79 4.65
CA VAL A 203 -9.86 -5.20 3.35
C VAL A 203 -10.26 -6.24 2.32
N ASP A 204 -11.18 -5.89 1.43
CA ASP A 204 -11.69 -6.81 0.40
C ASP A 204 -10.61 -7.19 -0.62
N TRP A 205 -10.89 -8.14 -1.50
CA TRP A 205 -9.93 -8.57 -2.52
C TRP A 205 -9.40 -7.38 -3.31
N HIS A 206 -8.07 -7.29 -3.42
CA HIS A 206 -7.42 -6.26 -4.19
C HIS A 206 -6.02 -6.64 -4.64
N THR A 207 -5.48 -5.87 -5.58
CA THR A 207 -4.04 -5.71 -5.72
C THR A 207 -3.63 -4.34 -5.22
N ASP A 208 -2.44 -4.26 -4.64
CA ASP A 208 -1.92 -2.99 -4.16
C ASP A 208 -1.59 -2.04 -5.31
N SER A 209 -1.55 -0.75 -4.98
CA SER A 209 -1.05 0.28 -5.88
C SER A 209 0.44 0.12 -6.21
N TYR A 210 1.22 -0.47 -5.30
CA TYR A 210 2.69 -0.44 -5.35
C TYR A 210 3.30 -1.82 -5.47
N PRO A 211 4.47 -1.97 -6.13
CA PRO A 211 5.08 -3.28 -6.38
C PRO A 211 5.26 -4.15 -5.14
N PHE A 212 5.65 -3.55 -4.01
CA PHE A 212 5.85 -4.25 -2.75
C PHE A 212 5.22 -3.51 -1.58
N VAL A 213 4.83 -4.27 -0.57
CA VAL A 213 4.43 -3.75 0.73
C VAL A 213 5.12 -4.52 1.85
N CYS A 214 5.39 -3.85 2.96
CA CYS A 214 5.71 -4.47 4.23
C CYS A 214 4.60 -4.16 5.23
N VAL A 215 3.86 -5.19 5.62
CA VAL A 215 2.74 -5.10 6.57
C VAL A 215 3.23 -5.51 7.95
N THR A 216 3.17 -4.60 8.91
CA THR A 216 3.58 -4.78 10.30
C THR A 216 2.37 -4.75 11.22
N MET A 217 2.26 -5.72 12.13
CA MET A 217 1.18 -5.76 13.12
C MET A 217 1.53 -4.91 14.35
N LEU A 218 0.65 -3.97 14.70
CA LEU A 218 0.82 -3.11 15.89
C LEU A 218 -0.10 -3.49 17.05
N SER A 219 -1.16 -4.27 16.81
CA SER A 219 -2.03 -4.76 17.89
C SER A 219 -1.46 -6.01 18.54
N ASP A 220 -1.77 -6.18 19.82
CA ASP A 220 -1.52 -7.44 20.53
C ASP A 220 -2.48 -8.52 20.01
N CYS A 221 -1.92 -9.53 19.35
CA CYS A 221 -2.68 -10.64 18.76
C CYS A 221 -2.79 -11.87 19.68
N THR A 222 -2.40 -11.80 20.95
CA THR A 222 -2.34 -12.97 21.86
C THR A 222 -3.67 -13.73 21.96
N ASN A 223 -4.80 -13.00 21.95
CA ASN A 223 -6.14 -13.59 22.00
C ASN A 223 -6.88 -13.54 20.65
N MET A 224 -6.18 -13.23 19.55
CA MET A 224 -6.78 -13.16 18.23
C MET A 224 -6.76 -14.52 17.54
N ILE A 225 -7.91 -14.92 17.01
CA ILE A 225 -8.06 -16.09 16.14
C ILE A 225 -8.37 -15.58 14.73
N GLY A 226 -7.68 -16.12 13.72
CA GLY A 226 -7.80 -15.67 12.33
C GLY A 226 -6.91 -14.46 12.01
N GLY A 227 -7.33 -13.64 11.04
CA GLY A 227 -6.56 -12.46 10.60
C GLY A 227 -5.48 -12.75 9.57
N GLU A 228 -5.50 -13.94 8.97
CA GLU A 228 -4.62 -14.34 7.89
C GLU A 228 -4.79 -13.42 6.68
N THR A 229 -3.71 -13.29 5.91
CA THR A 229 -3.82 -12.72 4.56
C THR A 229 -4.10 -13.87 3.60
N ALA A 230 -5.25 -13.83 2.94
CA ALA A 230 -5.58 -14.74 1.86
C ALA A 230 -4.95 -14.22 0.57
N LEU A 231 -4.31 -15.11 -0.20
CA LEU A 231 -3.65 -14.85 -1.47
C LEU A 231 -4.27 -15.75 -2.53
N ARG A 232 -4.61 -15.21 -3.69
CA ARG A 232 -5.08 -15.99 -4.82
C ARG A 232 -3.89 -16.38 -5.70
N LYS A 233 -3.62 -17.69 -5.81
CA LYS A 233 -2.57 -18.24 -6.67
C LYS A 233 -2.95 -18.13 -8.16
N GLY A 234 -1.99 -18.43 -9.04
CA GLY A 234 -2.19 -18.40 -10.49
C GLY A 234 -3.21 -19.42 -11.01
N ASP A 235 -3.48 -20.50 -10.27
CA ASP A 235 -4.51 -21.50 -10.55
C ASP A 235 -5.90 -21.13 -9.97
N GLY A 236 -6.01 -20.01 -9.25
CA GLY A 236 -7.22 -19.55 -8.59
C GLY A 236 -7.43 -20.08 -7.17
N GLU A 237 -6.61 -21.04 -6.70
CA GLU A 237 -6.71 -21.55 -5.33
C GLU A 237 -6.23 -20.49 -4.31
N ILE A 238 -6.88 -20.47 -3.16
CA ILE A 238 -6.59 -19.53 -2.07
C ILE A 238 -5.55 -20.13 -1.13
N MET A 239 -4.40 -19.48 -1.04
CA MET A 239 -3.38 -19.73 -0.02
C MET A 239 -3.58 -18.76 1.14
N LYS A 240 -3.63 -19.27 2.38
CA LYS A 240 -3.66 -18.42 3.58
C LYS A 240 -2.28 -18.36 4.22
N VAL A 241 -1.76 -17.15 4.41
CA VAL A 241 -0.53 -16.92 5.17
C VAL A 241 -0.91 -16.48 6.58
N ARG A 242 -0.34 -17.15 7.58
CA ARG A 242 -0.63 -16.91 9.00
C ARG A 242 -0.57 -15.42 9.33
N GLY A 243 -1.49 -14.94 10.16
CA GLY A 243 -1.47 -13.56 10.65
C GLY A 243 -0.22 -13.26 11.52
N PRO A 244 0.42 -12.09 11.36
CA PRO A 244 1.57 -11.69 12.17
C PRO A 244 1.17 -11.41 13.63
N GLY A 245 2.05 -11.78 14.57
CA GLY A 245 1.98 -11.29 15.95
C GLY A 245 2.47 -9.84 16.06
N MET A 246 2.27 -9.19 17.22
CA MET A 246 2.74 -7.82 17.44
C MET A 246 4.23 -7.67 17.09
N GLY A 247 4.58 -6.60 16.36
CA GLY A 247 5.95 -6.33 15.90
C GLY A 247 6.47 -7.24 14.78
N HIS A 248 5.66 -8.21 14.33
CA HIS A 248 5.99 -9.03 13.17
C HIS A 248 5.59 -8.33 11.88
N ALA A 249 6.33 -8.63 10.83
CA ALA A 249 6.13 -8.10 9.50
C ALA A 249 5.92 -9.21 8.47
N VAL A 250 5.26 -8.86 7.37
CA VAL A 250 5.14 -9.65 6.14
C VAL A 250 5.50 -8.75 4.97
N VAL A 251 6.41 -9.24 4.12
CA VAL A 251 6.73 -8.62 2.82
C VAL A 251 5.99 -9.36 1.72
N LEU A 252 5.28 -8.62 0.86
CA LEU A 252 4.42 -9.12 -0.21
C LEU A 252 4.62 -8.31 -1.51
N GLN A 253 4.63 -8.98 -2.67
CA GLN A 253 4.52 -8.39 -4.00
C GLN A 253 3.06 -8.01 -4.34
N GLY A 254 2.49 -7.09 -3.55
CA GLY A 254 1.03 -6.85 -3.48
C GLY A 254 0.40 -6.33 -4.78
N ARG A 255 1.16 -5.66 -5.65
CA ARG A 255 0.66 -5.23 -6.98
C ARG A 255 0.27 -6.39 -7.89
N TYR A 256 0.91 -7.54 -7.72
CA TYR A 256 0.83 -8.66 -8.66
C TYR A 256 -0.03 -9.82 -8.16
N ILE A 257 -0.36 -9.82 -6.86
CA ILE A 257 -1.02 -10.92 -6.18
C ILE A 257 -2.32 -10.38 -5.61
N GLU A 258 -3.45 -10.90 -6.10
CA GLU A 258 -4.75 -10.59 -5.50
C GLU A 258 -4.78 -11.15 -4.08
N HIS A 259 -5.12 -10.29 -3.13
CA HIS A 259 -5.09 -10.64 -1.72
C HIS A 259 -6.20 -9.95 -0.93
N GLN A 260 -6.50 -10.51 0.24
CA GLN A 260 -7.56 -10.05 1.11
C GLN A 260 -7.13 -10.21 2.57
N ALA A 261 -7.45 -9.23 3.41
CA ALA A 261 -7.19 -9.31 4.84
C ALA A 261 -8.41 -9.89 5.56
N LEU A 262 -8.27 -11.12 6.09
CA LEU A 262 -9.35 -11.77 6.81
C LEU A 262 -9.58 -11.12 8.18
N ARG A 263 -10.80 -11.27 8.68
CA ARG A 263 -11.21 -10.73 9.97
C ARG A 263 -10.60 -11.55 11.11
N THR A 264 -10.17 -10.88 12.19
CA THR A 264 -9.77 -11.54 13.44
C THR A 264 -10.96 -11.66 14.38
N LEU A 265 -11.01 -12.70 15.20
CA LEU A 265 -11.96 -12.91 16.30
C LEU A 265 -11.20 -12.79 17.63
N GLY A 266 -11.87 -12.39 18.71
CA GLY A 266 -11.27 -12.37 20.06
C GLY A 266 -10.41 -11.14 20.44
N GLY A 267 -10.06 -10.27 19.49
CA GLY A 267 -9.37 -9.00 19.76
C GLY A 267 -10.29 -7.77 19.84
N THR A 268 -9.86 -6.73 20.56
CA THR A 268 -10.58 -5.45 20.68
C THR A 268 -10.29 -4.49 19.53
N GLU A 269 -9.09 -4.55 18.98
CA GLU A 269 -8.61 -3.75 17.86
C GLU A 269 -7.72 -4.57 16.94
N ARG A 270 -7.61 -4.22 15.67
CA ARG A 270 -6.57 -4.69 14.75
C ARG A 270 -6.01 -3.50 14.01
N ILE A 271 -4.76 -3.17 14.32
CA ILE A 271 -4.02 -2.06 13.74
C ILE A 271 -2.84 -2.65 12.97
N THR A 272 -2.84 -2.46 11.66
CA THR A 272 -1.72 -2.83 10.79
C THR A 272 -1.11 -1.59 10.17
N MET A 273 0.21 -1.52 10.26
CA MET A 273 1.04 -0.54 9.59
C MET A 273 1.53 -1.09 8.27
N VAL A 274 1.40 -0.33 7.19
CA VAL A 274 1.83 -0.78 5.86
C VAL A 274 2.71 0.28 5.24
N THR A 275 3.94 -0.10 4.90
CA THR A 275 4.86 0.75 4.14
C THR A 275 5.03 0.18 2.74
N SER A 276 4.83 1.02 1.73
CA SER A 276 4.90 0.64 0.32
C SER A 276 6.29 0.90 -0.25
N PHE A 277 6.76 0.00 -1.11
CA PHE A 277 8.11 0.03 -1.69
C PHE A 277 8.08 -0.14 -3.20
N ARG A 278 9.12 0.39 -3.84
CA ARG A 278 9.46 0.14 -5.24
C ARG A 278 10.89 -0.38 -5.37
N PRO A 279 11.24 -1.04 -6.50
CA PRO A 279 12.63 -1.31 -6.83
C PRO A 279 13.45 -0.01 -6.83
N LYS A 280 14.62 -0.05 -6.21
CA LYS A 280 15.54 1.09 -6.10
C LYS A 280 16.06 1.53 -7.46
N SER A 281 16.42 0.55 -8.29
CA SER A 281 16.96 0.78 -9.63
C SER A 281 15.91 1.36 -10.56
N ALA A 282 16.21 2.49 -11.19
CA ALA A 282 15.36 3.06 -12.23
C ALA A 282 15.21 2.12 -13.45
N PHE A 283 16.09 1.14 -13.64
CA PHE A 283 16.07 0.23 -14.79
C PHE A 283 15.22 -1.02 -14.58
N LEU A 284 14.74 -1.24 -13.35
CA LEU A 284 13.78 -2.29 -13.07
C LEU A 284 12.36 -1.80 -13.33
N LYS A 285 11.47 -2.76 -13.55
CA LYS A 285 10.06 -2.51 -13.78
C LYS A 285 9.42 -1.95 -12.51
N ASP A 286 8.63 -0.90 -12.67
CA ASP A 286 7.85 -0.25 -11.62
C ASP A 286 6.43 -0.02 -12.15
N ASP A 287 5.56 -0.97 -11.82
CA ASP A 287 4.14 -0.99 -12.20
C ASP A 287 3.24 -0.32 -11.15
N THR A 288 3.78 0.70 -10.45
CA THR A 288 2.98 1.54 -9.58
C THR A 288 1.78 2.12 -10.34
N VAL A 289 0.59 1.96 -9.77
CA VAL A 289 -0.67 2.58 -10.18
C VAL A 289 -1.28 3.31 -8.99
N LEU A 290 -2.17 4.26 -9.20
CA LEU A 290 -2.78 5.04 -8.12
C LEU A 290 -4.26 4.68 -7.88
N THR A 291 -4.77 3.65 -8.55
CA THR A 291 -6.20 3.31 -8.57
C THR A 291 -6.81 3.06 -7.20
N THR A 292 -6.12 2.35 -6.29
CA THR A 292 -6.66 2.02 -4.96
C THR A 292 -6.44 3.12 -3.92
N VAL A 293 -5.52 4.05 -4.17
CA VAL A 293 -5.09 5.06 -3.19
C VAL A 293 -5.62 6.45 -3.50
N ARG A 294 -5.94 6.74 -4.77
CA ARG A 294 -6.35 8.07 -5.25
C ARG A 294 -7.56 8.62 -4.49
N SER A 295 -8.58 7.79 -4.28
CA SER A 295 -9.83 8.19 -3.63
C SER A 295 -9.69 8.44 -2.12
N VAL A 296 -8.56 8.03 -1.52
CA VAL A 296 -8.29 8.07 -0.07
C VAL A 296 -6.99 8.80 0.26
N SER A 297 -6.60 9.78 -0.56
CA SER A 297 -5.35 10.54 -0.37
C SER A 297 -5.59 12.03 -0.50
N ASP A 298 -4.63 12.83 -0.02
CA ASP A 298 -4.50 14.19 -0.52
C ASP A 298 -3.89 14.14 -1.93
N LEU A 299 -4.67 14.51 -2.95
CA LEU A 299 -4.25 14.37 -4.35
C LEU A 299 -3.06 15.25 -4.70
N SER A 300 -2.98 16.46 -4.13
CA SER A 300 -1.86 17.36 -4.39
C SER A 300 -0.56 16.74 -3.90
N GLU A 301 -0.59 16.11 -2.72
CA GLU A 301 0.60 15.48 -2.13
C GLU A 301 0.93 14.13 -2.80
N LEU A 302 -0.09 13.32 -3.07
CA LEU A 302 0.05 12.04 -3.78
C LEU A 302 0.67 12.25 -5.16
N TYR A 303 0.15 13.20 -5.94
CA TYR A 303 0.60 13.43 -7.31
C TYR A 303 1.93 14.18 -7.39
N SER A 304 2.23 15.09 -6.45
CA SER A 304 3.52 15.77 -6.41
C SER A 304 4.66 14.76 -6.21
N GLN A 305 4.56 13.93 -5.17
CA GLN A 305 5.58 12.93 -4.86
C GLN A 305 5.66 11.84 -5.93
N TYR A 306 4.51 11.38 -6.46
CA TYR A 306 4.47 10.43 -7.56
C TYR A 306 5.17 10.97 -8.82
N ALA A 307 4.84 12.20 -9.23
CA ALA A 307 5.47 12.81 -10.39
C ALA A 307 6.98 13.01 -10.17
N GLU A 308 7.38 13.45 -8.97
CA GLU A 308 8.77 13.69 -8.62
C GLU A 308 9.63 12.44 -8.80
N TYR A 309 9.34 11.34 -8.10
CA TYR A 309 10.21 10.16 -8.18
C TYR A 309 10.20 9.52 -9.58
N ARG A 310 9.07 9.59 -10.30
CA ARG A 310 8.96 9.05 -11.66
C ARG A 310 9.80 9.87 -12.65
N LEU A 311 9.83 11.19 -12.49
CA LEU A 311 10.70 12.08 -13.28
C LEU A 311 12.18 11.88 -12.94
N GLU A 312 12.53 11.65 -11.68
CA GLU A 312 13.91 11.28 -11.29
C GLU A 312 14.36 9.97 -11.95
N MET A 313 13.49 8.95 -12.00
CA MET A 313 13.78 7.71 -12.72
C MET A 313 14.04 7.97 -14.21
N LEU A 314 13.25 8.83 -14.85
CA LEU A 314 13.49 9.24 -16.24
C LEU A 314 14.82 9.97 -16.40
N GLU A 315 15.18 10.85 -15.46
CA GLU A 315 16.46 11.54 -15.48
C GLU A 315 17.62 10.53 -15.47
N GLU A 316 17.58 9.55 -14.57
CA GLU A 316 18.61 8.52 -14.46
C GLU A 316 18.72 7.69 -15.76
N ARG A 317 17.58 7.25 -16.30
CA ARG A 317 17.52 6.49 -17.56
C ARG A 317 18.08 7.28 -18.74
N ILE A 318 17.66 8.54 -18.89
CA ILE A 318 18.14 9.43 -19.96
C ILE A 318 19.64 9.67 -19.81
N ARG A 319 20.13 9.91 -18.58
CA ARG A 319 21.56 10.13 -18.31
C ARG A 319 22.39 8.91 -18.69
N ALA A 320 21.90 7.70 -18.38
CA ALA A 320 22.56 6.45 -18.78
C ALA A 320 22.57 6.26 -20.31
N GLN A 321 21.45 6.49 -20.98
CA GLN A 321 21.37 6.39 -22.44
C GLN A 321 22.30 7.41 -23.14
N LEU A 322 22.37 8.65 -22.63
CA LEU A 322 23.28 9.67 -23.14
C LEU A 322 24.75 9.26 -22.97
N LYS A 323 25.09 8.64 -21.84
CA LYS A 323 26.44 8.10 -21.61
C LYS A 323 26.76 7.02 -22.64
N GLU A 324 25.86 6.06 -22.88
CA GLU A 324 26.06 5.03 -23.89
C GLU A 324 26.29 5.61 -25.29
N ILE A 325 25.45 6.56 -25.73
CA ILE A 325 25.57 7.21 -27.04
C ILE A 325 26.94 7.90 -27.18
N ARG A 326 27.39 8.62 -26.14
CA ARG A 326 28.67 9.32 -26.12
C ARG A 326 29.84 8.34 -26.16
N ASP A 327 29.79 7.26 -25.40
CA ASP A 327 30.86 6.26 -25.34
C ASP A 327 30.99 5.51 -26.67
N ARG A 328 29.87 5.15 -27.31
CA ARG A 328 29.87 4.57 -28.67
C ARG A 328 30.49 5.52 -29.69
N LYS A 329 30.12 6.81 -29.64
CA LYS A 329 30.68 7.83 -30.53
C LYS A 329 32.19 8.00 -30.32
N ARG A 330 32.67 8.05 -29.07
CA ARG A 330 34.11 8.10 -28.73
C ARG A 330 34.86 6.88 -29.25
N ALA A 331 34.25 5.70 -29.16
CA ALA A 331 34.78 4.45 -29.71
C ALA A 331 34.62 4.33 -31.24
N ARG A 332 34.16 5.38 -31.93
CA ARG A 332 33.91 5.41 -33.39
C ARG A 332 32.98 4.28 -33.88
N ARG A 333 32.07 3.82 -33.03
CA ARG A 333 31.05 2.83 -33.38
C ARG A 333 29.85 3.53 -34.01
N ALA A 334 29.20 2.88 -34.97
CA ALA A 334 27.97 3.37 -35.57
C ALA A 334 26.85 3.53 -34.53
N PHE A 335 25.98 4.52 -34.77
CA PHE A 335 24.77 4.74 -33.98
C PHE A 335 23.81 3.56 -34.16
N ASP A 336 23.33 3.02 -33.04
CA ASP A 336 22.39 1.92 -33.05
C ASP A 336 20.95 2.46 -33.04
N THR A 337 20.41 2.68 -34.24
CA THR A 337 19.06 3.22 -34.42
C THR A 337 17.99 2.29 -33.84
N ALA A 338 18.18 0.97 -33.92
CA ALA A 338 17.21 0.01 -33.40
C ALA A 338 17.14 0.09 -31.87
N LYS A 339 18.30 0.04 -31.20
CA LYS A 339 18.37 0.17 -29.74
C LYS A 339 17.85 1.52 -29.25
N ALA A 340 18.18 2.61 -29.95
CA ALA A 340 17.67 3.94 -29.60
C ALA A 340 16.14 4.02 -29.69
N LYS A 341 15.52 3.41 -30.72
CA LYS A 341 14.06 3.35 -30.86
C LYS A 341 13.40 2.54 -29.74
N VAL A 342 14.00 1.42 -29.33
CA VAL A 342 13.52 0.62 -28.18
C VAL A 342 13.48 1.48 -26.92
N PHE A 343 14.60 2.13 -26.58
CA PHE A 343 14.68 3.02 -25.42
C PHE A 343 13.63 4.15 -25.46
N ILE A 344 13.46 4.82 -26.61
CA ILE A 344 12.49 5.92 -26.77
C ILE A 344 11.07 5.40 -26.56
N ASN A 345 10.71 4.25 -27.13
CA ASN A 345 9.40 3.66 -26.96
C ASN A 345 9.13 3.23 -25.52
N GLU A 346 10.13 2.71 -24.81
CA GLU A 346 10.02 2.40 -23.37
C GLU A 346 9.73 3.66 -22.56
N GLN A 347 10.42 4.78 -22.82
CA GLN A 347 10.17 6.04 -22.10
C GLN A 347 8.81 6.63 -22.46
N LYS A 348 8.38 6.50 -23.72
CA LYS A 348 7.03 6.88 -24.14
C LYS A 348 5.97 6.10 -23.35
N ASN A 349 6.09 4.78 -23.28
CA ASN A 349 5.15 3.94 -22.54
C ASN A 349 5.10 4.28 -21.04
N PHE A 350 6.24 4.65 -20.45
CA PHE A 350 6.36 5.10 -19.07
C PHE A 350 5.65 6.44 -18.81
N LEU A 351 5.80 7.40 -19.73
CA LEU A 351 5.07 8.67 -19.66
C LEU A 351 3.56 8.47 -19.89
N ASP A 352 3.19 7.63 -20.85
CA ASP A 352 1.80 7.27 -21.11
C ASP A 352 1.16 6.60 -19.87
N SER A 353 1.94 5.85 -19.07
CA SER A 353 1.42 5.30 -17.80
C SER A 353 1.21 6.37 -16.75
N MET A 354 2.11 7.36 -16.63
CA MET A 354 1.90 8.49 -15.71
C MET A 354 0.63 9.28 -16.07
N LEU A 355 0.38 9.52 -17.36
CA LEU A 355 -0.83 10.19 -17.84
C LEU A 355 -2.12 9.44 -17.49
N ARG A 356 -2.08 8.10 -17.42
CA ARG A 356 -3.24 7.31 -16.99
C ARG A 356 -3.50 7.41 -15.50
N GLU A 357 -2.44 7.51 -14.70
CA GLU A 357 -2.57 7.49 -13.23
C GLU A 357 -2.90 8.85 -12.63
N MET A 358 -2.39 9.93 -13.21
CA MET A 358 -2.65 11.31 -12.81
C MET A 358 -3.89 11.84 -13.54
N VAL A 359 -5.04 11.77 -12.88
CA VAL A 359 -6.31 12.30 -13.39
C VAL A 359 -6.66 13.61 -12.69
N ASP A 360 -7.41 14.47 -13.38
CA ASP A 360 -7.88 15.74 -12.83
C ASP A 360 -8.70 15.52 -11.55
N GLU A 361 -8.51 16.39 -10.55
CA GLU A 361 -9.08 16.20 -9.20
C GLU A 361 -10.61 16.14 -9.21
N ASP A 362 -11.26 16.83 -10.13
CA ASP A 362 -12.72 16.88 -10.27
C ASP A 362 -13.32 15.57 -10.81
N LEU A 363 -12.48 14.70 -11.38
CA LEU A 363 -12.87 13.37 -11.84
C LEU A 363 -12.76 12.30 -10.74
N VAL A 364 -12.18 12.64 -9.57
CA VAL A 364 -11.98 11.70 -8.47
C VAL A 364 -13.15 11.72 -7.51
N THR A 365 -13.78 10.57 -7.32
CA THR A 365 -14.80 10.39 -6.28
C THR A 365 -14.14 9.96 -4.97
N ALA A 366 -14.16 10.83 -3.96
CA ALA A 366 -13.56 10.55 -2.66
C ALA A 366 -14.19 9.31 -2.01
N GLY A 367 -13.35 8.41 -1.49
CA GLY A 367 -13.76 7.16 -0.84
C GLY A 367 -14.33 6.08 -1.76
N TYR A 368 -14.28 6.24 -3.07
CA TYR A 368 -14.76 5.23 -4.01
C TYR A 368 -13.63 4.72 -4.92
N THR A 369 -13.45 3.41 -4.93
CA THR A 369 -12.52 2.67 -5.79
C THR A 369 -13.31 1.72 -6.68
N ASP A 370 -13.13 1.81 -8.00
CA ASP A 370 -13.73 0.92 -9.00
C ASP A 370 -13.06 -0.47 -9.00
N ASP A 371 -13.38 -1.37 -9.94
CA ASP A 371 -12.84 -2.73 -10.01
C ASP A 371 -11.49 -2.85 -10.77
N SER A 372 -10.88 -1.73 -11.18
CA SER A 372 -9.63 -1.72 -11.96
C SER A 372 -8.42 -2.31 -11.21
N HIS A 373 -8.54 -2.47 -9.89
CA HIS A 373 -7.55 -3.06 -9.01
C HIS A 373 -7.63 -4.60 -8.92
N LEU A 374 -8.64 -5.21 -9.54
CA LEU A 374 -8.80 -6.67 -9.62
C LEU A 374 -8.18 -7.20 -10.91
N LEU A 375 -7.53 -8.35 -10.82
CA LEU A 375 -6.92 -9.06 -11.96
C LEU A 375 -7.88 -10.10 -12.55
N SER A 376 -8.66 -10.80 -11.72
CA SER A 376 -9.52 -11.90 -12.15
C SER A 376 -10.93 -11.45 -12.55
N ASP A 377 -11.42 -12.00 -13.65
CA ASP A 377 -12.77 -11.70 -14.16
C ASP A 377 -13.87 -12.20 -13.20
N GLU A 378 -13.59 -13.28 -12.46
CA GLU A 378 -14.47 -13.80 -11.40
C GLU A 378 -14.69 -12.77 -10.30
N LEU A 379 -13.62 -12.20 -9.74
CA LEU A 379 -13.73 -11.18 -8.69
C LEU A 379 -14.36 -9.89 -9.19
N LYS A 380 -14.09 -9.49 -10.44
CA LYS A 380 -14.78 -8.34 -11.07
C LYS A 380 -16.28 -8.59 -11.16
N ALA A 381 -16.69 -9.77 -11.61
CA ALA A 381 -18.10 -10.14 -11.71
C ALA A 381 -18.79 -10.16 -10.33
N GLU A 382 -18.10 -10.61 -9.29
CA GLU A 382 -18.59 -10.56 -7.91
C GLU A 382 -18.72 -9.12 -7.39
N GLY A 383 -17.72 -8.27 -7.65
CA GLY A 383 -17.75 -6.84 -7.31
C GLY A 383 -18.93 -6.12 -7.96
N HIS A 384 -19.19 -6.37 -9.25
CA HIS A 384 -20.35 -5.82 -9.95
C HIS A 384 -21.69 -6.26 -9.33
N LYS A 385 -21.81 -7.52 -8.92
CA LYS A 385 -23.01 -8.01 -8.22
C LYS A 385 -23.20 -7.27 -6.91
N LYS A 386 -22.16 -7.18 -6.06
CA LYS A 386 -22.22 -6.45 -4.77
C LYS A 386 -22.66 -4.99 -4.97
N ALA A 387 -22.08 -4.29 -5.95
CA ALA A 387 -22.44 -2.90 -6.26
C ALA A 387 -23.92 -2.74 -6.66
N LEU A 388 -24.45 -3.68 -7.45
CA LEU A 388 -25.86 -3.68 -7.86
C LEU A 388 -26.83 -3.96 -6.71
N TYR A 389 -26.44 -4.78 -5.73
CA TYR A 389 -27.24 -5.02 -4.52
C TYR A 389 -27.30 -3.76 -3.64
N HIS A 390 -26.16 -3.12 -3.36
CA HIS A 390 -26.14 -1.89 -2.55
C HIS A 390 -26.86 -0.70 -3.20
N ALA A 391 -26.85 -0.61 -4.54
CA ALA A 391 -27.61 0.40 -5.26
C ALA A 391 -29.13 0.22 -5.16
N LYS A 392 -29.62 -1.00 -4.88
CA LYS A 392 -31.04 -1.29 -4.68
C LYS A 392 -31.51 -1.02 -3.25
N ASP A 393 -30.64 -1.16 -2.26
CA ASP A 393 -30.96 -0.87 -0.85
C ASP A 393 -30.92 0.63 -0.51
N ALA A 394 -30.29 1.43 -1.37
CA ALA A 394 -30.21 2.89 -1.24
C ALA A 394 -31.33 3.66 -1.98
N ALA A 395 -32.23 2.96 -2.67
CA ALA A 395 -33.38 3.49 -3.39
C ALA A 395 -34.69 3.11 -2.67
#